data_AF-A0A417IJ29-F1
#
_entry.id   AF-A0A417IJ29-F1
#
_cell.length_a   1.000
_cell.length_b   1.000
_cell.length_c   1.000
_cell.angle_alpha   90.00
_cell.angle_beta   90.00
_cell.angle_gamma   90.00
#
_symmetry.space_group_name_H-M   'P 1'
#
loop_
_entity.id
_entity.type
_entity.pdbx_description
1 polymer ?
#
loop_
_entity_poly.entity_id
_entity_poly.type
_entity_poly.pdbx_seq_one_letter_code
_entity_poly.pdbx_strand_id
1 'polypeptide(L)' 'MTAKCVGCGLDWNVSIYQKIPRTGYICPHCESRLRAGETLPNIQASQKARPQRTKGATT' A
#
# COMPACT_ATOMS: atom_id res chain seq x y z
N MET A 1 2.52 0.22 -14.61
CA MET A 1 1.22 -0.38 -14.23
C MET A 1 0.93 0.10 -12.81
N THR A 2 -0.31 0.40 -12.45
CA THR A 2 -0.62 0.76 -11.07
C THR A 2 -1.38 -0.37 -10.39
N ALA A 3 -1.05 -0.60 -9.12
CA ALA A 3 -1.74 -1.60 -8.32
C ALA A 3 -2.03 -1.07 -6.94
N LYS A 4 -3.27 -1.32 -6.50
CA LYS A 4 -3.72 -0.93 -5.18
C LYS A 4 -3.23 -1.93 -4.15
N CYS A 5 -2.52 -1.44 -3.13
CA CYS A 5 -2.05 -2.28 -2.03
C CYS A 5 -3.22 -2.72 -1.15
N VAL A 6 -3.32 -4.01 -0.82
CA VAL A 6 -4.36 -4.53 0.08
C VAL A 6 -4.15 -4.11 1.55
N GLY A 7 -2.91 -3.81 1.94
CA GLY A 7 -2.58 -3.41 3.31
C GLY A 7 -2.82 -1.93 3.59
N CYS A 8 -2.34 -1.03 2.72
CA CYS A 8 -2.51 0.42 2.95
C CYS A 8 -3.59 1.07 2.08
N GLY A 9 -4.13 0.37 1.09
CA GLY A 9 -5.15 0.91 0.17
C GLY A 9 -4.63 1.94 -0.82
N LEU A 10 -3.32 2.22 -0.84
CA LEU A 10 -2.70 3.19 -1.76
C LEU A 10 -2.39 2.56 -3.11
N ASP A 11 -2.45 3.37 -4.17
CA ASP A 11 -1.99 3.01 -5.50
C ASP A 11 -0.47 3.14 -5.61
N TRP A 12 0.18 2.07 -6.07
CA TRP A 12 1.62 2.01 -6.27
C TRP A 12 1.94 1.79 -7.74
N ASN A 13 2.99 2.47 -8.22
CA ASN A 13 3.55 2.16 -9.53
C ASN A 13 4.35 0.86 -9.42
N VAL A 14 3.86 -0.17 -10.09
CA VAL A 14 4.46 -1.49 -10.15
C VAL A 14 4.98 -1.74 -11.55
N SER A 15 6.08 -2.49 -11.62
CA SER A 15 6.69 -2.91 -12.87
C SER A 15 5.66 -3.67 -13.70
N ILE A 16 5.59 -3.35 -15.00
CA ILE A 16 4.66 -4.00 -15.95
C ILE A 16 4.92 -5.52 -16.08
N TYR A 17 6.14 -5.96 -15.77
CA TYR A 17 6.54 -7.36 -15.77
C TYR A 17 6.12 -8.11 -14.50
N GLN A 18 5.67 -7.39 -13.46
CA GLN A 18 5.37 -7.99 -12.19
C GLN A 18 3.99 -8.64 -12.21
N LYS A 19 3.95 -9.97 -12.10
CA LYS A 19 2.69 -10.72 -11.98
C LYS A 19 2.09 -10.47 -10.60
N ILE A 20 1.00 -9.71 -10.57
CA ILE A 20 0.25 -9.47 -9.34
C ILE A 20 -0.75 -10.61 -9.16
N PRO A 21 -0.67 -11.38 -8.08
CA PRO A 21 -1.62 -12.46 -7.84
C PRO A 21 -3.02 -11.88 -7.59
N ARG A 22 -4.05 -12.67 -7.95
CA ARG A 22 -5.47 -12.32 -7.73
C ARG A 22 -5.80 -12.04 -6.25
N THR A 23 -4.99 -12.57 -5.34
CA THR A 23 -5.09 -12.35 -3.89
C THR A 23 -4.78 -10.91 -3.48
N GLY A 24 -4.16 -10.13 -4.37
CA GLY A 24 -3.90 -8.70 -4.21
C GLY A 24 -2.42 -8.34 -4.11
N TYR A 25 -2.12 -7.09 -4.42
CA TYR A 25 -0.77 -6.54 -4.33
C TYR A 25 -0.46 -6.10 -2.89
N ILE A 26 0.72 -6.43 -2.38
CA ILE A 26 1.26 -5.87 -1.13
C ILE A 26 2.45 -4.99 -1.49
N CYS A 27 2.43 -3.73 -1.08
CA CYS A 27 3.54 -2.82 -1.33
C CYS A 27 4.73 -3.12 -0.41
N PRO A 28 5.96 -2.74 -0.80
CA PRO A 28 7.16 -2.99 -0.01
C PRO A 28 7.05 -2.47 1.43
N HIS A 29 6.36 -1.34 1.62
CA HIS A 29 6.13 -0.76 2.94
C HIS A 29 5.23 -1.64 3.83
N CYS A 30 4.14 -2.17 3.28
CA CYS A 30 3.27 -3.08 4.03
C CYS A 30 3.94 -4.44 4.23
N GLU A 31 4.72 -4.91 3.25
CA GLU A 31 5.50 -6.14 3.39
C GLU A 31 6.50 -6.04 4.54
N SER A 32 7.24 -4.93 4.66
CA SER A 32 8.15 -4.70 5.79
C SER A 32 7.43 -4.72 7.14
N ARG A 33 6.23 -4.13 7.24
CA ARG A 33 5.42 -4.14 8.48
C ARG A 33 4.90 -5.54 8.81
N LEU A 34 4.47 -6.30 7.80
CA LEU A 34 4.09 -7.70 7.97
C LEU A 34 5.25 -8.55 8.50
N ARG A 35 6.46 -8.36 7.96
CA ARG A 35 7.68 -9.02 8.47
C ARG A 35 8.02 -8.61 9.90
N ALA A 36 7.67 -7.40 10.32
CA ALA A 36 7.80 -6.93 11.69
C ALA A 36 6.74 -7.49 12.65
N GLY A 37 5.81 -8.33 12.17
CA GLY A 37 4.73 -8.91 12.97
C GLY A 37 3.47 -8.06 13.03
N GLU A 38 3.37 -6.99 12.25
CA GLU A 38 2.15 -6.20 12.16
C GLU A 38 1.10 -6.96 11.33
N THR A 39 -0.18 -6.87 11.70
CA THR A 39 -1.26 -7.52 10.95
C THR A 39 -1.84 -6.58 9.90
N LEU A 40 -2.35 -7.11 8.79
CA LEU A 40 -3.04 -6.34 7.74
C LEU A 40 -4.10 -5.36 8.28
N PRO A 41 -4.99 -5.74 9.22
CA PRO A 41 -5.96 -4.83 9.81
C PRO A 41 -5.32 -3.67 10.58
N ASN A 42 -4.21 -3.92 11.28
CA ASN A 42 -3.49 -2.88 12.01
C ASN A 42 -2.81 -1.89 11.05
N ILE A 43 -2.24 -2.39 9.96
CA ILE A 43 -1.66 -1.56 8.90
C ILE A 43 -2.75 -0.66 8.28
N GLN A 44 -3.94 -1.21 8.02
CA GLN A 44 -5.09 -0.45 7.51
C GLN A 44 -5.56 0.62 8.50
N ALA A 45 -5.69 0.28 9.78
CA ALA A 45 -6.08 1.21 10.84
C ALA A 45 -5.05 2.34 11.00
N SER A 46 -3.76 2.01 10.99
CA SER A 46 -2.65 2.97 11.05
C SER A 46 -2.66 3.96 9.88
N GLN A 47 -3.04 3.51 8.67
CA GLN A 47 -3.18 4.41 7.51
C GLN A 47 -4.42 5.29 7.60
N LYS A 48 -5.55 4.78 8.09
CA LYS A 48 -6.76 5.59 8.31
C LYS A 48 -6.56 6.70 9.35
N ALA A 49 -5.72 6.45 10.35
CA ALA A 49 -5.35 7.45 11.35
C ALA A 49 -4.40 8.53 10.78
N ARG A 50 -3.71 8.26 9.66
CA ARG A 50 -2.82 9.23 9.03
C ARG A 50 -3.65 10.17 8.16
N PRO A 51 -3.63 11.50 8.40
CA PRO A 51 -4.26 12.44 7.48
C PRO A 51 -3.66 12.25 6.10
N GLN A 52 -4.52 11.95 5.13
CA GLN A 52 -4.11 11.75 3.75
C GLN A 52 -3.49 13.07 3.28
N ARG A 53 -2.17 13.09 3.08
CA ARG A 53 -1.50 14.23 2.43
C ARG A 53 -2.15 14.37 1.06
N THR A 54 -3.09 15.31 0.93
CA THR A 54 -3.51 15.82 -0.36
C THR A 54 -2.24 16.23 -1.08
N LYS A 55 -1.97 15.59 -2.22
CA LYS A 55 -0.89 16.03 -3.12
C LYS A 55 -1.19 17.49 -3.42
N GLY A 56 -0.45 18.41 -2.80
CA GLY A 56 -0.48 19.81 -3.18
C GLY A 56 -0.12 19.85 -4.65
N ALA A 57 -1.09 20.25 -5.48
CA ALA A 57 -0.82 20.64 -6.84
C ALA A 57 0.08 21.87 -6.76
N THR A 58 1.37 21.70 -6.98
CA THR A 58 2.27 22.81 -7.23
C THR A 58 1.87 23.37 -8.60
N THR A 59 1.26 24.56 -8.59
CA THR A 59 1.00 25.43 -9.75
C THR A 59 2.28 25.75 -10.51
#